data_AF-X0T6L6-F1
#
_entry.id   AF-X0T6L6-F1
#
_cell.length_a   1.000
_cell.length_b   1.000
_cell.length_c   1.000
_cell.angle_alpha   90.00
_cell.angle_beta   90.00
_cell.angle_gamma   90.00
#
_symmetry.space_group_name_H-M   'P 1'
#
loop_
_entity.id
_entity.type
_entity.pdbx_description
1 polymer ?
#
loop_
_entity_poly.entity_id
_entity_poly.type
_entity_poly.pdbx_seq_one_letter_code
_entity_poly.pdbx_strand_id
1 'polypeptide(L)' 'FENPGTCGDVDGMPGVTMNDGRQTFMNLIYGAEKYPINDYWAADCDGSLGITMNDGRQIFMNLIYGEEDYPLVCE' A
#
# COMPACT_ATOMS: atom_id res chain seq x y z
N PHE A 1 -4.96 6.84 -20.28
CA PHE A 1 -5.49 5.88 -19.29
C PHE A 1 -4.30 5.05 -18.88
N GLU A 2 -3.58 5.56 -17.87
CA GLU A 2 -2.47 4.84 -17.26
C GLU A 2 -3.03 3.55 -16.66
N ASN A 3 -2.26 2.46 -16.72
CA ASN A 3 -2.66 1.24 -16.01
C ASN A 3 -3.02 1.64 -14.57
N PRO A 4 -4.18 1.25 -14.03
CA PRO A 4 -4.31 1.27 -12.58
C PRO A 4 -3.09 0.49 -12.06
N GLY A 5 -2.36 1.06 -11.10
CA GLY A 5 -1.15 0.44 -10.57
C GLY A 5 -1.41 -0.98 -10.07
N THR A 6 -0.41 -1.62 -9.49
CA THR A 6 -0.69 -2.86 -8.76
C THR A 6 -1.25 -2.48 -7.39
N CYS A 7 -2.38 -3.07 -6.96
CA CYS A 7 -2.90 -2.79 -5.62
C CYS A 7 -1.84 -3.14 -4.56
N GLY A 8 -1.53 -2.21 -3.66
CA GLY A 8 -0.42 -2.32 -2.70
C GLY A 8 0.97 -1.89 -3.20
N ASP A 9 1.13 -1.46 -4.46
CA ASP A 9 2.36 -0.86 -4.99
C ASP A 9 2.31 0.66 -4.75
N VAL A 10 2.85 1.07 -3.61
CA VAL A 10 2.68 2.43 -3.04
C VAL A 10 3.77 3.37 -3.52
N ASP A 11 4.95 2.82 -3.84
CA ASP A 11 6.11 3.59 -4.28
C ASP A 11 6.30 3.59 -5.81
N GLY A 12 5.47 2.86 -6.56
CA GLY A 12 5.47 2.82 -8.03
C GLY A 12 6.68 2.09 -8.61
N MET A 13 7.42 1.35 -7.77
CA MET A 13 8.51 0.49 -8.21
C MET A 13 7.95 -0.88 -8.62
N PRO A 14 8.65 -1.64 -9.47
CA PRO A 14 8.11 -2.90 -9.97
C PRO A 14 7.76 -3.91 -8.85
N GLY A 15 6.45 -4.07 -8.60
CA GLY A 15 5.87 -5.12 -7.77
C GLY A 15 5.61 -4.71 -6.32
N VAL A 16 4.74 -5.46 -5.64
CA VAL A 16 4.38 -5.23 -4.24
C VAL A 16 5.41 -5.86 -3.31
N THR A 17 5.98 -5.08 -2.41
CA THR A 17 7.03 -5.47 -1.49
C THR A 17 6.79 -4.98 -0.06
N MET A 18 7.65 -5.42 0.86
CA MET A 18 7.68 -4.90 2.22
C MET A 18 7.99 -3.38 2.26
N ASN A 19 8.60 -2.82 1.20
CA ASN A 19 8.89 -1.40 1.15
C ASN A 19 7.61 -0.57 1.00
N ASP A 20 6.60 -1.08 0.31
CA ASP A 20 5.32 -0.39 0.10
C ASP A 20 4.53 -0.22 1.40
N GLY A 21 4.45 -1.32 2.17
CA GLY A 21 3.87 -1.28 3.50
C GLY A 21 4.62 -0.29 4.40
N ARG A 22 5.96 -0.39 4.40
CA ARG A 22 6.83 0.56 5.11
C ARG A 22 6.61 2.01 4.67
N GLN A 23 6.50 2.27 3.37
CA GLN A 23 6.33 3.61 2.81
C GLN A 23 5.04 4.25 3.32
N THR A 24 3.95 3.47 3.37
CA THR A 24 2.67 3.88 3.97
C THR A 24 2.83 4.31 5.43
N PHE A 25 3.47 3.47 6.26
CA PHE A 25 3.73 3.84 7.66
C PHE A 25 4.54 5.13 7.79
N MET A 26 5.59 5.29 6.99
CA MET A 26 6.45 6.47 7.09
C MET A 26 5.78 7.73 6.57
N ASN A 27 4.94 7.63 5.54
CA ASN A 27 4.12 8.74 5.07
C ASN A 27 3.20 9.25 6.20
N LEU A 28 2.51 8.34 6.88
CA LEU A 28 1.57 8.70 7.95
C LEU A 28 2.25 9.27 9.20
N ILE A 29 3.48 8.83 9.52
CA ILE A 29 4.22 9.32 10.70
C ILE A 29 4.98 10.63 10.41
N TYR A 30 5.62 10.72 9.24
CA TYR A 30 6.61 11.77 8.93
C TYR A 30 6.19 12.71 7.79
N GLY A 31 5.06 12.43 7.14
CA GLY A 31 4.48 13.25 6.08
C GLY A 31 4.95 12.91 4.67
N ALA A 32 4.11 13.29 3.70
CA ALA A 32 4.31 13.01 2.27
C ALA A 32 5.51 13.72 1.64
N GLU A 33 5.99 14.84 2.21
CA GLU A 33 7.19 15.50 1.70
C GLU A 33 8.45 14.63 1.82
N LYS A 34 8.53 13.82 2.88
CA LYS A 34 9.69 12.95 3.15
C LYS A 34 9.48 11.53 2.64
N TYR A 35 8.24 11.06 2.69
CA TYR A 35 7.86 9.72 2.26
C TYR A 35 6.63 9.81 1.36
N PRO A 36 6.77 10.23 0.09
CA PRO A 36 5.64 10.37 -0.81
C PRO A 36 4.98 9.02 -1.11
N ILE A 37 3.66 9.02 -1.24
CA ILE A 37 2.90 7.94 -1.85
C ILE A 37 2.79 8.30 -3.33
N ASN A 38 3.27 7.41 -4.20
CA ASN A 38 3.29 7.64 -5.64
C ASN A 38 1.97 7.19 -6.30
N ASP A 39 1.31 6.20 -5.72
CA ASP A 39 -0.03 5.75 -6.14
C ASP A 39 -0.97 5.70 -4.91
N TYR A 40 -1.87 6.68 -4.81
CA TYR A 40 -2.82 6.79 -3.69
C TYR A 40 -3.94 5.75 -3.76
N TRP A 41 -4.30 5.29 -4.96
CA TRP A 41 -5.28 4.21 -5.11
C TRP A 41 -4.67 2.88 -4.65
N ALA A 42 -3.40 2.63 -5.01
CA ALA A 42 -2.70 1.42 -4.55
C ALA A 42 -2.43 1.41 -3.03
N ALA A 43 -2.36 2.58 -2.40
CA ALA A 43 -2.07 2.72 -0.98
C ALA A 43 -3.28 2.54 -0.05
N ASP A 44 -4.50 2.68 -0.56
CA ASP A 44 -5.74 2.38 0.15
C ASP A 44 -6.12 0.94 -0.21
N CYS A 45 -5.55 -0.04 0.49
CA CYS A 45 -5.50 -1.44 0.02
C CYS A 45 -6.04 -2.46 1.03
N ASP A 46 -6.69 -1.99 2.11
CA ASP A 46 -7.33 -2.85 3.11
C ASP A 46 -8.84 -3.06 2.90
N GLY A 47 -9.42 -2.48 1.84
CA GLY A 47 -10.85 -2.54 1.53
C GLY A 47 -11.73 -1.63 2.41
N SER A 48 -11.11 -0.71 3.14
CA SER A 48 -11.78 0.39 3.85
C SER A 48 -11.57 1.69 3.10
N LEU A 49 -12.26 2.75 3.53
CA LEU A 49 -12.06 4.08 2.93
C LEU A 49 -10.94 4.84 3.65
N GLY A 50 -9.92 5.17 2.88
CA GLY A 50 -8.85 6.09 3.24
C GLY A 50 -7.58 5.38 3.69
N ILE A 51 -6.44 5.95 3.31
CA ILE A 51 -5.11 5.44 3.64
C ILE A 51 -4.82 5.62 5.14
N THR A 52 -4.61 4.50 5.81
CA THR A 52 -4.28 4.40 7.23
C THR A 52 -3.11 3.43 7.47
N MET A 53 -2.79 3.21 8.75
CA MET A 53 -1.79 2.24 9.16
C MET A 53 -2.21 0.79 8.84
N ASN A 54 -3.51 0.53 8.67
CA ASN A 54 -3.98 -0.80 8.34
C ASN A 54 -3.60 -1.20 6.91
N ASP A 55 -3.56 -0.27 5.97
CA ASP A 55 -3.14 -0.55 4.58
C ASP A 55 -1.69 -1.05 4.53
N GLY A 56 -0.80 -0.32 5.21
CA GLY A 56 0.59 -0.74 5.34
C GLY A 56 0.72 -2.10 6.04
N ARG A 57 -0.10 -2.35 7.07
CA ARG A 57 -0.19 -3.66 7.72
C ARG A 57 -0.69 -4.74 6.76
N GLN A 58 -1.70 -4.44 5.93
CA GLN A 58 -2.33 -5.40 5.03
C GLN A 58 -1.32 -5.89 3.98
N ILE A 59 -0.50 -4.99 3.42
CA ILE A 59 0.63 -5.35 2.56
C ILE A 59 1.58 -6.34 3.25
N PHE A 60 1.95 -6.06 4.50
CA PHE A 60 2.81 -6.98 5.27
C PHE A 60 2.15 -8.34 5.48
N MET A 61 0.87 -8.38 5.86
CA MET A 61 0.19 -9.65 6.11
C MET A 61 0.00 -10.45 4.81
N ASN A 62 -0.32 -9.79 3.68
CA ASN A 62 -0.40 -10.41 2.36
C ASN A 62 0.91 -11.09 1.98
N LEU A 63 2.05 -10.41 2.16
CA LEU A 63 3.36 -10.95 1.79
C LEU A 63 3.84 -12.09 2.72
N ILE A 64 3.41 -12.11 3.99
CA ILE A 64 3.82 -13.14 4.96
C ILE A 64 2.92 -14.37 4.90
N TYR A 65 1.61 -14.15 4.80
CA TYR A 65 0.59 -15.19 4.98
C TYR A 65 -0.15 -15.54 3.69
N GLY A 66 -0.03 -14.71 2.65
CA GLY A 66 -0.61 -14.94 1.32
C GLY A 66 -1.92 -14.18 1.08
N GLU A 67 -2.29 -14.12 -0.19
CA GLU A 67 -3.46 -13.36 -0.69
C GLU A 67 -4.82 -13.97 -0.30
N GLU A 68 -4.88 -15.27 -0.03
CA GLU A 68 -6.15 -15.93 0.34
C GLU A 68 -6.66 -15.45 1.71
N ASP A 69 -5.74 -15.28 2.68
CA ASP A 69 -6.07 -14.84 4.04
C ASP A 69 -6.04 -13.31 4.17
N TYR A 70 -5.19 -12.64 3.39
CA TYR A 70 -4.98 -11.19 3.45
C TYR A 70 -4.95 -10.59 2.04
N PRO A 71 -6.09 -10.57 1.32
CA PRO A 71 -6.13 -9.96 -0.01
C PRO A 71 -5.85 -8.46 0.09
N LEU A 72 -5.24 -7.91 -0.96
CA LEU A 72 -5.14 -6.46 -1.16
C LEU A 72 -6.36 -6.03 -1.97
N VAL A 73 -7.12 -5.08 -1.43
CA VAL A 73 -8.37 -4.60 -2.02
C VAL A 73 -8.30 -3.09 -2.08
N CYS A 74 -8.17 -2.55 -3.30
CA CYS A 74 -8.01 -1.11 -3.52
C CYS A 74 -9.27 -0.46 -4.08
N GLU A 75 -9.66 0.68 -3.51
CA GLU A 75 -10.90 1.41 -3.81
C GLU A 75 -10.68 2.89 -4.13
#